data_AF-A0A3A4PC15-F1
#
_entry.id   AF-A0A3A4PC15-F1
#
_cell.length_a   1.000
_cell.length_b   1.000
_cell.length_c   1.000
_cell.angle_alpha   90.00
_cell.angle_beta   90.00
_cell.angle_gamma   90.00
#
_symmetry.space_group_name_H-M   'P 1'
#
loop_
_entity.id
_entity.type
_entity.pdbx_description
1 polymer ?
#
loop_
_entity_poly.entity_id
_entity_poly.type
_entity_poly.pdbx_seq_one_letter_code
_entity_poly.pdbx_strand_id
1 'polypeptide(L)'
;MVGVSGGENNEKLTERLHAANRDERMRDIYRAYYDAWAKNGGDLFCYFSSVSRWSKWGSWGILQFYDDDPARSPKFMATMLWAKELGQPVNLPLNNVRTR
;
A
#
# COMPACT_ATOMS: atom_id res chain seq x y z
N MET A 1 -4.78 0.20 -8.04
CA MET A 1 -5.04 -0.48 -9.34
C MET A 1 -6.54 -0.59 -9.55
N VAL A 2 -6.99 -0.47 -10.79
CA VAL A 2 -8.41 -0.45 -11.19
C VAL A 2 -8.54 -0.90 -12.65
N GLY A 3 -9.67 -1.50 -13.03
CA GLY A 3 -10.00 -1.70 -14.45
C GLY A 3 -10.43 -0.37 -15.08
N VAL A 4 -10.21 -0.20 -16.38
CA VAL A 4 -10.60 1.01 -17.12
C VAL A 4 -11.30 0.65 -18.41
N SER A 5 -12.04 1.61 -18.99
CA SER A 5 -12.75 1.44 -20.27
C SER A 5 -13.74 0.27 -20.29
N GLY A 6 -14.53 0.13 -19.21
CA GLY A 6 -15.48 -0.97 -19.03
C GLY A 6 -14.91 -2.15 -18.26
N GLY A 7 -13.57 -2.25 -18.14
CA GLY A 7 -12.90 -3.30 -17.38
C GLY A 7 -13.22 -3.26 -15.87
N GLU A 8 -13.61 -2.11 -15.34
CA GLU A 8 -14.09 -1.99 -13.96
C GLU A 8 -15.35 -2.82 -13.69
N ASN A 9 -16.15 -3.15 -14.71
CA ASN A 9 -17.34 -4.00 -14.53
C ASN A 9 -17.02 -5.50 -14.64
N ASN A 10 -15.75 -5.86 -14.84
CA ASN A 10 -15.30 -7.25 -14.83
C ASN A 10 -14.91 -7.68 -13.42
N GLU A 11 -15.74 -8.52 -12.80
CA GLU A 11 -15.55 -9.02 -11.43
C GLU A 11 -14.26 -9.83 -11.27
N LYS A 12 -13.96 -10.72 -12.22
CA LYS A 12 -12.73 -11.53 -12.20
C LYS A 12 -11.48 -10.66 -12.31
N LEU A 13 -11.55 -9.58 -13.09
CA LEU A 13 -10.46 -8.60 -13.13
C LEU A 13 -10.32 -7.89 -11.79
N THR A 14 -11.42 -7.44 -11.20
CA THR A 14 -11.42 -6.76 -9.89
C THR A 14 -10.81 -7.66 -8.81
N GLU A 15 -11.19 -8.93 -8.75
CA GLU A 15 -10.61 -9.92 -7.82
C GLU A 15 -9.10 -10.08 -8.01
N ARG A 16 -8.63 -10.19 -9.26
CA ARG A 16 -7.20 -10.28 -9.57
C ARG A 16 -6.44 -9.02 -9.16
N LEU A 17 -7.01 -7.84 -9.41
CA LEU A 17 -6.41 -6.57 -9.00
C LEU A 17 -6.35 -6.49 -7.48
N HIS A 18 -7.41 -6.88 -6.76
CA HIS A 18 -7.40 -6.95 -5.31
C HIS A 18 -6.33 -7.93 -4.79
N ALA A 19 -6.22 -9.12 -5.38
CA ALA A 19 -5.18 -10.09 -5.04
C ALA A 19 -3.77 -9.53 -5.24
N ALA A 20 -3.53 -8.86 -6.37
CA ALA A 20 -2.25 -8.21 -6.65
C ALA A 20 -1.91 -7.09 -5.66
N ASN A 21 -2.90 -6.38 -5.09
CA ASN A 21 -2.64 -5.39 -4.02
C ASN A 21 -2.28 -6.05 -2.68
N ARG A 22 -2.60 -7.33 -2.46
CA ARG A 22 -2.23 -8.08 -1.23
C ARG A 22 -0.92 -8.84 -1.36
N ASP A 23 -0.44 -9.06 -2.58
CA ASP A 23 0.81 -9.73 -2.86
C ASP A 23 2.00 -8.93 -2.28
N GLU A 24 2.95 -9.62 -1.66
CA GLU A 24 4.11 -8.98 -1.00
C GLU A 24 4.93 -8.12 -1.97
N ARG A 25 4.97 -8.47 -3.27
CA ARG A 25 5.65 -7.70 -4.32
C ARG A 25 5.05 -6.30 -4.51
N MET A 26 3.83 -6.06 -4.04
CA MET A 26 3.23 -4.72 -4.01
C MET A 26 4.06 -3.78 -3.12
N ARG A 27 4.70 -4.28 -2.06
CA ARG A 27 5.63 -3.50 -1.24
C ARG A 27 6.79 -2.98 -2.08
N ASP A 28 7.36 -3.82 -2.93
CA ASP A 28 8.53 -3.49 -3.75
C ASP A 28 8.18 -2.45 -4.83
N ILE A 29 6.97 -2.53 -5.40
CA ILE A 29 6.44 -1.50 -6.32
C ILE A 29 6.31 -0.14 -5.61
N TYR A 30 5.75 -0.13 -4.40
CA TYR A 30 5.62 1.10 -3.61
C TYR A 30 6.99 1.66 -3.21
N ARG A 31 7.94 0.80 -2.85
CA ARG A 31 9.33 1.19 -2.57
C ARG A 31 9.96 1.89 -3.77
N ALA A 32 9.87 1.28 -4.96
CA ALA A 32 10.38 1.87 -6.19
C ALA A 32 9.70 3.20 -6.53
N TYR A 33 8.40 3.33 -6.26
CA TYR A 33 7.67 4.59 -6.44
C TYR A 33 8.20 5.70 -5.52
N TYR A 34 8.41 5.42 -4.24
CA TYR A 34 8.96 6.40 -3.29
C TYR A 34 10.41 6.78 -3.59
N ASP A 35 11.25 5.79 -3.93
CA ASP A 35 12.63 6.04 -4.32
C ASP A 35 12.68 6.93 -5.58
N ALA A 36 11.80 6.69 -6.55
CA ALA A 36 11.67 7.54 -7.73
C ALA A 36 11.16 8.95 -7.37
N TRP A 37 10.19 9.09 -6.47
CA TRP A 37 9.71 10.40 -6.00
C TRP A 37 10.85 11.22 -5.41
N ALA A 38 11.59 10.65 -4.45
CA ALA A 38 12.71 11.31 -3.80
C ALA A 38 13.83 11.66 -4.80
N LYS A 39 14.19 10.72 -5.69
CA LYS A 39 15.23 10.93 -6.71
C LYS A 39 14.91 12.09 -7.66
N ASN A 40 13.63 12.34 -7.92
CA ASN A 40 13.18 13.44 -8.78
C ASN A 40 12.96 14.77 -8.02
N GLY A 41 13.51 14.90 -6.80
CA GLY A 41 13.44 16.13 -6.01
C GLY A 41 12.13 16.30 -5.24
N GLY A 42 11.36 15.23 -5.06
CA GLY A 42 10.19 15.23 -4.20
C GLY A 42 10.57 15.40 -2.73
N ASP A 43 9.83 16.27 -2.03
CA ASP A 43 9.97 16.51 -0.59
C ASP A 43 8.73 15.95 0.14
N LEU A 44 7.79 16.81 0.56
CA LEU A 44 6.55 16.39 1.20
C LEU A 44 5.72 15.45 0.30
N PHE A 45 5.40 14.28 0.84
CA PHE A 45 4.51 13.31 0.21
C PHE A 45 3.20 13.19 1.00
N CYS A 46 2.09 13.60 0.40
CA CYS A 46 0.76 13.40 0.97
C CYS A 46 0.15 12.12 0.37
N TYR A 47 -0.03 11.08 1.20
CA TYR A 47 -0.67 9.86 0.74
C TYR A 47 -2.17 10.09 0.51
N PHE A 48 -2.66 9.70 -0.66
CA PHE A 48 -4.02 10.00 -1.10
C PHE A 48 -5.13 9.47 -0.18
N SER A 49 -5.04 8.22 0.29
CA SER A 49 -6.05 7.60 1.16
C SER A 49 -5.39 6.65 2.16
N SER A 50 -5.57 6.92 3.46
CA SER A 50 -5.03 6.06 4.53
C SER A 50 -5.84 4.77 4.66
N VAL A 51 -7.13 4.87 4.95
CA VAL A 51 -8.04 3.73 5.16
C VAL A 51 -9.24 3.87 4.23
N SER A 52 -9.42 2.91 3.32
CA SER A 52 -10.63 2.82 2.49
C SER A 52 -10.83 1.43 1.93
N ARG A 53 -12.08 0.95 1.97
CA ARG A 53 -12.45 -0.35 1.42
C ARG A 53 -12.21 -0.35 -0.10
N TRP A 54 -11.56 -1.40 -0.58
CA TRP A 54 -11.32 -1.58 -2.01
C TRP A 54 -12.60 -1.98 -2.74
N SER A 55 -12.76 -1.49 -3.95
CA SER A 55 -13.92 -1.78 -4.80
C SER A 55 -13.50 -1.95 -6.27
N LYS A 56 -14.48 -2.12 -7.15
CA LYS A 56 -14.25 -2.10 -8.60
C LYS A 56 -13.71 -0.76 -9.13
N TRP A 57 -13.90 0.32 -8.36
CA TRP A 57 -13.39 1.66 -8.65
C TRP A 57 -11.97 1.91 -8.12
N GLY A 58 -11.37 0.89 -7.49
CA GLY A 58 -9.96 0.86 -7.15
C GLY A 58 -9.65 0.43 -5.71
N SER A 59 -8.35 0.25 -5.49
CA SER A 59 -7.74 -0.15 -4.22
C SER A 59 -6.82 0.95 -3.70
N TRP A 60 -7.39 2.10 -3.31
CA TRP A 60 -6.63 3.33 -3.03
C TRP A 60 -6.05 3.38 -1.62
N GLY A 61 -6.83 2.95 -0.62
CA GLY A 61 -6.39 2.86 0.77
C GLY A 61 -5.16 1.97 0.94
N ILE A 62 -4.18 2.43 1.72
CA ILE A 62 -3.08 1.57 2.19
C ILE A 62 -3.60 0.50 3.15
N LEU A 63 -4.69 0.76 3.86
CA LEU A 63 -5.48 -0.22 4.60
C LEU A 63 -6.91 -0.24 4.06
N GLN A 64 -7.61 -1.36 4.21
CA GLN A 64 -9.02 -1.47 3.84
C GLN A 64 -9.94 -1.13 5.02
N PHE A 65 -9.55 -1.54 6.22
CA PHE A 65 -10.29 -1.38 7.46
C PHE A 65 -9.39 -0.82 8.56
N TYR A 66 -10.01 -0.22 9.59
CA TYR A 66 -9.27 0.37 10.71
C TYR A 66 -8.56 -0.68 11.59
N ASP A 67 -9.16 -1.87 11.68
CA ASP A 67 -8.71 -3.02 12.46
C ASP A 67 -7.92 -4.04 11.62
N ASP A 68 -7.55 -3.70 10.37
CA ASP A 68 -6.61 -4.49 9.59
C ASP A 68 -5.27 -4.59 10.35
N ASP A 69 -4.68 -5.78 10.39
CA ASP A 69 -3.30 -5.94 10.84
C ASP A 69 -2.36 -5.19 9.87
N PRO A 70 -1.76 -4.07 10.28
CA PRO A 70 -0.95 -3.24 9.39
C PRO A 70 0.30 -3.97 8.89
N ALA A 71 0.81 -4.96 9.64
CA ALA A 71 1.96 -5.77 9.21
C ALA A 71 1.65 -6.62 7.97
N ARG A 72 0.36 -6.90 7.72
CA ARG A 72 -0.12 -7.67 6.57
C ARG A 72 -0.46 -6.82 5.35
N SER A 73 -0.36 -5.49 5.43
CA SER A 73 -0.55 -4.61 4.28
C SER A 73 0.79 -4.25 3.65
N PRO A 74 1.09 -4.74 2.42
CA PRO A 74 2.33 -4.42 1.73
C PRO A 74 2.52 -2.91 1.50
N LYS A 75 1.41 -2.21 1.22
CA LYS A 75 1.41 -0.76 0.98
C LYS A 75 1.69 0.02 2.25
N PHE A 76 0.98 -0.31 3.34
CA PHE A 76 1.20 0.35 4.63
C PHE A 76 2.64 0.17 5.08
N MET A 77 3.16 -1.06 5.02
CA MET A 77 4.53 -1.35 5.40
C MET A 77 5.55 -0.60 4.53
N ALA A 78 5.38 -0.55 3.21
CA ALA A 78 6.24 0.25 2.34
C ALA A 78 6.23 1.74 2.73
N THR A 79 5.05 2.32 2.94
CA THR A 79 4.91 3.75 3.30
C THR A 79 5.56 4.06 4.64
N MET A 80 5.31 3.25 5.67
CA MET A 80 5.83 3.51 7.02
C MET A 80 7.33 3.24 7.12
N LEU A 81 7.86 2.24 6.41
CA LEU A 81 9.30 2.01 6.34
C LEU A 81 10.00 3.19 5.66
N TRP A 82 9.46 3.68 4.53
CA TRP A 82 10.03 4.84 3.86
C TRP A 82 9.95 6.11 4.73
N ALA A 83 8.81 6.36 5.39
CA ALA A 83 8.69 7.46 6.34
C ALA A 83 9.72 7.36 7.48
N LYS A 84 9.95 6.14 8.00
CA LYS A 84 10.95 5.89 9.04
C LYS A 84 12.37 6.17 8.56
N GLU A 85 12.70 5.78 7.33
CA GLU A 85 14.01 6.07 6.69
C GLU A 85 14.25 7.58 6.55
N LEU A 86 13.19 8.36 6.33
CA LEU A 86 13.23 9.84 6.33
C LEU A 86 13.26 10.46 7.74
N GLY A 87 13.34 9.65 8.80
CA GLY A 87 13.39 10.13 10.18
C GLY A 87 12.04 10.52 10.79
N GLN A 88 10.91 10.20 10.14
CA GLN A 88 9.60 10.48 10.71
C GLN A 88 9.35 9.64 11.98
N PRO A 89 8.66 10.20 13.00
CA PRO A 89 8.37 9.53 14.26
C PRO A 89 7.20 8.52 14.13
N VAL A 90 7.32 7.58 13.19
CA VAL A 90 6.31 6.55 12.95
C VAL A 90 6.54 5.30 13.81
N ASN A 91 5.44 4.68 14.23
CA ASN A 91 5.44 3.40 14.94
C ASN A 91 5.21 2.28 13.94
N LEU A 92 6.18 1.39 13.77
CA LEU A 92 6.01 0.18 12.98
C LEU A 92 5.30 -0.88 13.83
N PRO A 93 4.37 -1.68 13.26
CA PRO A 93 3.80 -2.79 13.97
C PRO A 93 4.91 -3.74 14.42
N LEU A 94 4.85 -4.17 15.68
CA LEU A 94 5.82 -5.07 16.26
C LEU A 94 5.83 -6.36 15.44
N ASN A 95 6.98 -6.72 14.91
CA ASN A 95 7.19 -8.03 14.31
C ASN A 95 6.82 -9.08 15.36
N ASN A 96 5.77 -9.86 15.12
CA ASN A 96 5.55 -11.15 15.80
C ASN A 96 6.59 -12.19 15.30
N VAL A 97 7.87 -11.82 15.28
CA VAL A 97 8.95 -12.79 15.27
C VAL A 97 8.92 -13.41 16.65
N ARG A 98 8.08 -14.43 16.82
CA ARG A 98 8.26 -15.42 17.88
C ARG A 98 9.66 -15.98 17.66
N THR A 99 10.59 -15.58 18.51
CA THR A 99 11.77 -16.37 18.81
C THR A 99 11.30 -17.79 19.10
N ARG A 100 11.66 -18.71 18.21
CA ARG A 100 11.84 -20.11 18.58
C ARG A 100 13.30 -20.28 18.95
#